data_AF-T1C2A9-F1
#
_entry.id   AF-T1C2A9-F1
#
_cell.length_a   1.000
_cell.length_b   1.000
_cell.length_c   1.000
_cell.angle_alpha   90.00
_cell.angle_beta   90.00
_cell.angle_gamma   90.00
#
_symmetry.space_group_name_H-M   'P 1'
#
loop_
_entity.id
_entity.type
_entity.pdbx_description
1 polymer ?
#
loop_
_entity_poly.entity_id
_entity_poly.type
_entity_poly.pdbx_seq_one_letter_code
_entity_poly.pdbx_strand_id
1 'polypeptide(L)'
;MAAEQGVSKSTINNIWQSHNLKPHRVTTFKLSRDVNFLEKLTDVVGLYLNPPQQAIVLCVDEKSQIQALDRTQPGRPMKKAVAGR
;
A
#
# COMPACT_ATOMS: atom_id res chain seq x y z
N MET A 1 15.35 14.04 10.95
CA MET A 1 15.14 15.34 10.26
C MET A 1 15.65 16.53 11.06
N ALA A 2 15.03 16.97 12.16
CA ALA A 2 15.48 18.19 12.87
C ALA A 2 16.94 18.10 13.39
N ALA A 3 17.29 17.01 14.06
CA ALA A 3 18.66 16.77 14.57
C ALA A 3 19.69 16.60 13.45
N GLU A 4 19.34 15.87 12.38
CA GLU A 4 20.19 15.68 11.19
C GLU A 4 20.49 17.01 10.48
N GLN A 5 19.54 17.94 10.50
CA GLN A 5 19.66 19.25 9.84
C GLN A 5 20.13 20.36 10.80
N GLY A 6 20.44 20.04 12.06
CA GLY A 6 20.93 21.02 13.05
C GLY A 6 19.95 22.15 13.39
N VAL A 7 18.65 21.97 13.13
CA VAL A 7 17.63 23.01 13.34
C VAL A 7 16.63 22.60 14.43
N SER A 8 15.93 23.59 14.99
CA SER A 8 14.89 23.35 15.99
C SER A 8 13.70 22.59 15.40
N LYS A 9 12.96 21.88 16.26
CA LYS A 9 11.72 21.20 15.87
C LYS A 9 10.66 22.17 15.32
N SER A 10 10.61 23.41 15.83
CA SER A 10 9.67 24.43 15.38
C SER A 10 9.97 24.90 13.95
N THR A 11 11.25 25.06 13.59
CA THR A 11 11.65 25.40 12.22
C THR A 11 11.19 24.34 11.22
N ILE A 12 11.39 23.05 11.52
CA ILE A 12 10.91 21.95 10.66
C ILE A 12 9.38 21.95 10.56
N ASN A 13 8.67 22.15 11.67
CA ASN A 13 7.20 22.18 11.67
C ASN A 13 6.66 23.34 10.82
N ASN A 14 7.27 24.52 10.92
CA ASN A 14 6.88 25.69 10.12
C ASN A 14 7.07 25.43 8.62
N ILE A 15 8.18 24.81 8.22
CA ILE A 15 8.44 24.40 6.83
C ILE A 15 7.39 23.38 6.37
N TRP A 16 7.03 22.39 7.19
CA TRP A 16 5.99 21.44 6.82
C TRP A 16 4.63 22.11 6.62
N GLN A 17 4.26 23.04 7.50
CA GLN A 17 3.00 23.78 7.37
C GLN A 17 3.01 24.69 6.14
N SER A 18 4.09 25.43 5.89
CA SER A 18 4.19 26.37 4.75
C SER A 18 4.10 25.66 3.40
N HIS A 19 4.58 24.43 3.32
CA HIS A 19 4.54 23.60 2.10
C HIS A 19 3.44 22.53 2.13
N ASN A 20 2.54 22.56 3.13
CA ASN A 20 1.47 21.58 3.33
C ASN A 20 1.97 20.12 3.29
N LEU A 21 3.20 19.89 3.75
CA LEU A 21 3.83 18.58 3.80
C LEU A 21 3.23 17.79 4.96
N LYS A 22 2.87 16.53 4.67
CA LYS A 22 2.31 15.60 5.65
C LYS A 22 3.22 14.37 5.74
N PRO A 23 4.31 14.42 6.53
CA PRO A 23 5.27 13.30 6.63
C PRO A 23 4.63 11.99 7.09
N HIS A 24 3.54 12.07 7.86
CA HIS A 24 2.76 10.92 8.32
C HIS A 24 1.84 10.32 7.25
N ARG A 25 1.70 10.96 6.08
CA ARG A 25 0.92 10.48 4.93
C ARG A 25 1.81 9.97 3.80
N VAL A 26 3.07 9.66 4.10
CA VAL A 26 3.96 9.02 3.14
C VAL A 26 3.48 7.59 2.93
N THR A 27 2.95 7.32 1.74
CA THR A 27 2.65 5.96 1.30
C THR A 27 3.95 5.34 0.79
N THR A 28 4.40 4.27 1.44
CA THR A 28 5.51 3.49 0.92
C THR A 28 4.98 2.48 -0.08
N PHE A 29 5.67 2.31 -1.21
CA PHE A 29 5.41 1.23 -2.13
C PHE A 29 6.39 0.10 -1.82
N LYS A 30 5.88 -1.11 -1.56
CA LYS A 30 6.72 -2.29 -1.42
C LYS A 30 7.16 -2.74 -2.80
N LEU A 31 8.34 -2.30 -3.21
CA LEU A 31 9.01 -2.82 -4.40
C LEU A 31 9.81 -4.06 -4.03
N SER A 32 9.72 -5.11 -4.83
CA SER A 32 10.56 -6.30 -4.66
C SER A 32 12.03 -5.94 -4.90
N ARG A 33 12.94 -6.61 -4.19
CA ARG A 33 14.39 -6.54 -4.43
C ARG A 33 14.90 -7.61 -5.41
N ASP A 34 13.98 -8.35 -6.02
CA ASP A 34 14.30 -9.36 -7.02
C ASP A 34 14.97 -8.71 -8.22
N VAL A 35 16.14 -9.24 -8.62
CA VAL A 35 16.92 -8.74 -9.77
C VAL A 35 16.11 -8.82 -11.05
N ASN A 36 15.20 -9.81 -11.16
CA ASN A 36 14.35 -10.02 -12.33
C ASN A 36 12.93 -9.47 -12.11
N PHE A 37 12.73 -8.55 -11.16
CA PHE A 37 11.40 -8.05 -10.80
C PHE A 37 10.64 -7.49 -12.01
N LEU A 38 11.30 -6.68 -12.83
CA LEU A 38 10.65 -6.00 -13.96
C LEU A 38 10.18 -6.98 -15.03
N GLU A 39 10.99 -8.00 -15.32
CA GLU A 39 10.66 -9.06 -16.27
C GLU A 39 9.44 -9.84 -15.79
N LYS A 40 9.48 -10.35 -14.55
CA LYS A 40 8.36 -11.08 -13.94
C LYS A 40 7.08 -10.24 -13.85
N LEU A 41 7.21 -8.96 -13.52
CA LEU A 41 6.07 -8.03 -13.50
C LEU A 41 5.45 -7.91 -14.88
N THR A 42 6.28 -7.73 -15.90
CA THR A 42 5.84 -7.58 -17.29
C THR A 42 5.14 -8.84 -17.78
N ASP A 43 5.67 -10.02 -17.46
CA ASP A 43 5.05 -11.31 -17.80
C ASP A 43 3.67 -11.45 -17.16
N VAL A 44 3.55 -11.16 -15.86
CA VAL A 44 2.27 -11.24 -15.14
C VAL A 44 1.25 -10.25 -15.70
N VAL A 45 1.66 -9.01 -15.98
CA VAL A 45 0.77 -8.00 -16.62
C VAL A 45 0.39 -8.45 -18.03
N GLY A 46 1.33 -9.05 -18.76
CA GLY A 46 1.11 -9.62 -20.09
C GLY A 46 -0.01 -10.65 -20.13
N LEU A 47 -0.12 -11.50 -19.10
CA LEU A 47 -1.23 -12.45 -18.97
C LEU A 47 -2.60 -11.78 -18.92
N TYR A 48 -2.71 -10.58 -18.35
CA TYR A 48 -3.96 -9.83 -18.30
C TYR A 48 -4.25 -9.07 -19.59
N LEU A 49 -3.21 -8.55 -20.26
CA LEU A 49 -3.38 -7.75 -21.48
C LEU A 49 -3.60 -8.62 -22.72
N ASN A 50 -2.90 -9.75 -22.82
CA ASN A 50 -2.97 -10.68 -23.95
C ASN A 50 -3.07 -12.12 -23.42
N PRO A 51 -4.24 -12.51 -22.90
CA PRO A 51 -4.41 -13.84 -22.33
C PRO A 51 -4.28 -14.92 -23.43
N PRO A 52 -3.58 -16.04 -23.15
CA PRO A 52 -3.53 -17.16 -24.08
C PRO A 52 -4.92 -17.77 -24.31
N GLN A 53 -5.11 -18.41 -25.46
CA GLN A 53 -6.38 -19.05 -25.80
C GLN A 53 -6.76 -20.09 -24.73
N GLN A 54 -7.98 -20.00 -24.19
CA GLN A 54 -8.52 -20.92 -23.18
C GLN A 54 -7.67 -21.00 -21.89
N ALA A 55 -6.95 -19.94 -21.53
CA ALA A 55 -6.14 -19.92 -20.32
C ALA A 55 -6.97 -19.73 -19.04
N ILE A 56 -6.53 -20.38 -17.96
CA ILE A 56 -6.99 -20.14 -16.59
C ILE A 56 -5.80 -19.57 -15.81
N VAL A 57 -5.96 -18.38 -15.23
CA VAL A 57 -4.95 -17.74 -14.38
C VAL A 57 -5.35 -17.94 -12.92
N LEU A 58 -4.51 -18.65 -12.16
CA LEU A 58 -4.71 -18.86 -10.73
C LEU A 58 -3.74 -17.96 -9.95
N CYS A 59 -4.26 -17.13 -9.06
CA CYS A 59 -3.47 -16.26 -8.19
C CYS A 59 -3.64 -16.68 -6.73
N VAL A 60 -2.53 -16.93 -6.05
CA VAL A 60 -2.49 -17.26 -4.63
C VAL A 60 -1.56 -16.25 -3.95
N ASP A 61 -2.09 -15.51 -2.99
CA ASP A 61 -1.32 -14.58 -2.15
C ASP A 61 -1.42 -15.06 -0.71
N GLU A 62 -0.27 -15.37 -0.11
CA GLU A 62 -0.24 -15.62 1.34
C GLU A 62 -0.10 -14.29 2.06
N LYS A 63 -1.16 -13.92 2.78
CA LYS A 63 -1.18 -12.71 3.58
C LYS A 63 -1.07 -13.04 5.06
N SER A 64 0.14 -12.94 5.59
CA SER A 64 0.36 -13.12 7.03
C SER A 64 -0.53 -12.13 7.82
N GLN A 65 -1.17 -12.63 8.88
CA GLN A 65 -2.15 -11.90 9.72
C GLN A 65 -3.55 -11.65 9.14
N ILE A 66 -3.87 -12.13 7.92
CA ILE A 66 -5.27 -12.36 7.55
C ILE A 66 -5.58 -13.81 7.86
N GLN A 67 -6.19 -14.04 9.01
CA GLN A 67 -6.73 -15.36 9.31
C GLN A 67 -7.93 -15.58 8.38
N ALA A 68 -7.92 -16.65 7.59
CA ALA A 68 -9.12 -17.16 6.91
C ALA A 68 -10.07 -17.72 7.97
N LEU A 69 -10.56 -16.86 8.85
CA LEU A 69 -11.62 -17.18 9.79
C LEU A 69 -12.88 -17.31 8.96
N ASP A 70 -13.39 -18.54 8.84
CA ASP A 70 -14.84 -18.69 8.75
C ASP A 70 -15.42 -17.89 9.91
N ARG A 71 -16.31 -16.94 9.61
CA ARG A 71 -16.84 -16.03 10.62
C ARG A 71 -17.61 -16.84 11.66
N THR A 72 -16.97 -17.15 12.78
CA THR A 72 -17.63 -17.73 13.95
C THR A 72 -18.39 -16.67 14.75
N GLN A 73 -18.09 -15.38 14.55
CA GLN A 73 -18.83 -14.27 15.13
C GLN A 73 -19.70 -13.56 14.08
N PRO A 74 -20.98 -13.24 14.40
CA PRO A 74 -21.84 -12.47 13.52
C PRO A 74 -21.20 -11.13 13.17
N GLY A 75 -21.30 -10.74 11.89
CA GLY A 75 -20.72 -9.49 11.39
C GLY A 75 -21.22 -8.31 12.22
N ARG A 76 -20.30 -7.45 12.68
CA ARG A 76 -20.68 -6.22 13.38
C ARG A 76 -21.50 -5.35 12.41
N PRO A 77 -22.50 -4.60 12.91
CA PRO A 77 -23.26 -3.68 12.07
C PRO A 77 -22.31 -2.75 11.32
N MET A 78 -22.53 -2.58 10.02
CA MET A 78 -21.77 -1.61 9.22
C MET A 78 -21.92 -0.23 9.88
N LYS A 79 -20.82 0.33 10.39
CA LYS A 79 -20.81 1.74 10.77
C LYS A 79 -21.00 2.54 9.49
N LYS A 80 -22.04 3.37 9.44
CA LYS A 80 -22.23 4.34 8.37
C LYS A 80 -20.94 5.14 8.23
N ALA A 81 -20.36 5.14 7.02
CA ALA A 81 -19.28 6.04 6.71
C ALA A 81 -19.79 7.47 6.92
N VAL A 82 -19.17 8.20 7.86
CA VAL A 82 -19.38 9.64 7.94
C VAL A 82 -18.55 10.22 6.80
N ALA A 83 -19.22 10.70 5.75
CA ALA A 83 -18.60 11.51 4.72
C ALA A 83 -17.92 12.71 5.43
N GLY A 84 -16.62 12.85 5.20
CA GLY A 84 -15.82 13.92 5.78
C GLY A 84 -16.40 15.30 5.46
N ARG A 85 -16.22 16.23 6.41
CA ARG A 85 -16.40 17.66 6.18
C ARG A 85 -15.49 18.19 5.07
#